data_AF-A0AAU8XPM6-F1
#
_entry.id   AF-A0AAU8XPM6-F1
#
_cell.length_a   1.000
_cell.length_b   1.000
_cell.length_c   1.000
_cell.angle_alpha   90.00
_cell.angle_beta   90.00
_cell.angle_gamma   90.00
#
_symmetry.space_group_name_H-M   'P 1'
#
loop_
_entity.id
_entity.type
_entity.pdbx_description
1 polymer ?
#
loop_
_entity_poly.entity_id
_entity_poly.type
_entity_poly.pdbx_seq_one_letter_code
_entity_poly.pdbx_strand_id
1 'polypeptide(L)'
;MLDDPTSLDYQINLLGALHEVQALRNVLKPYWQMLRTDEERWANQCVSRLLNHDHDGWALAALLGLPHDVAISTAQKAGLQVITMRQSSRWDKSPLYIASMTLPAKSGSEGVLAPLLELGWDSKTGELEDCVRARAVLLAERATYEGSLIGEGSLSYFCRASLPYGKWCSLSVPFEISSDDVLPNHRFVMAGAMSN
;
A
#
# COMPACT_ATOMS: atom_id res chain seq x y z
N MET A 1 -22.82 10.90 2.46
CA MET A 1 -21.90 10.34 1.44
C MET A 1 -22.12 8.82 1.28
N LEU A 2 -23.37 8.38 1.28
CA LEU A 2 -23.79 7.04 0.85
C LEU A 2 -24.93 7.14 -0.19
N ASP A 3 -25.09 8.32 -0.80
CA ASP A 3 -26.38 8.75 -1.34
C ASP A 3 -26.53 8.47 -2.84
N ASP A 4 -25.42 8.12 -3.52
CA ASP A 4 -25.41 7.70 -4.93
C ASP A 4 -24.63 6.38 -5.12
N PRO A 5 -25.32 5.25 -5.37
CA PRO A 5 -24.69 3.94 -5.52
C PRO A 5 -23.84 3.79 -6.79
N THR A 6 -23.98 4.72 -7.74
CA THR A 6 -23.20 4.74 -8.97
C THR A 6 -21.89 5.52 -8.83
N SER A 7 -21.74 6.29 -7.74
CA SER A 7 -20.53 7.04 -7.48
C SER A 7 -19.36 6.11 -7.12
N LEU A 8 -18.17 6.46 -7.61
CA LEU A 8 -16.96 5.69 -7.35
C LEU A 8 -16.65 5.63 -5.84
N ASP A 9 -16.89 6.71 -5.10
CA ASP A 9 -16.69 6.74 -3.65
C ASP A 9 -17.62 5.78 -2.91
N TYR A 10 -18.87 5.66 -3.35
CA TYR A 10 -19.79 4.68 -2.78
C TYR A 10 -19.28 3.26 -3.00
N GLN A 11 -18.83 2.96 -4.22
CA GLN A 11 -18.33 1.63 -4.57
C GLN A 11 -17.05 1.27 -3.79
N ILE A 12 -16.14 2.22 -3.62
CA ILE A 12 -14.95 2.09 -2.77
C ILE A 12 -15.36 1.84 -1.31
N ASN A 13 -16.31 2.62 -0.79
CA ASN A 13 -16.80 2.44 0.58
C ASN A 13 -17.45 1.07 0.78
N LEU A 14 -18.24 0.59 -0.19
CA LEU A 14 -18.84 -0.74 -0.15
C LEU A 14 -17.77 -1.83 -0.04
N LEU A 15 -16.75 -1.80 -0.91
CA LEU A 15 -15.67 -2.79 -0.87
C LEU A 15 -14.84 -2.70 0.41
N GLY A 16 -14.53 -1.48 0.86
CA GLY A 16 -13.82 -1.25 2.12
C GLY A 16 -14.61 -1.77 3.33
N ALA A 17 -15.92 -1.55 3.36
CA ALA A 17 -16.80 -2.04 4.42
C ALA A 17 -16.91 -3.57 4.42
N LEU A 18 -17.00 -4.20 3.23
CA LEU A 18 -17.01 -5.66 3.12
C LEU A 18 -15.72 -6.27 3.66
N HIS A 19 -14.57 -5.64 3.41
CA HIS A 19 -13.30 -6.09 3.98
C HIS A 19 -13.21 -5.90 5.50
N GLU A 20 -13.78 -4.81 6.03
CA GLU A 20 -13.82 -4.54 7.48
C GLU A 20 -14.64 -5.59 8.25
N VAL A 21 -15.69 -6.14 7.64
CA VAL A 21 -16.44 -7.30 8.18
C VAL A 21 -15.77 -8.65 7.88
N GLN A 22 -14.48 -8.64 7.55
CA GLN A 22 -13.64 -9.82 7.30
C GLN A 22 -14.13 -10.70 6.15
N ALA A 23 -14.77 -10.11 5.13
CA ALA A 23 -15.12 -10.85 3.93
C ALA A 23 -13.84 -11.43 3.29
N LEU A 24 -13.86 -12.76 3.10
CA LEU A 24 -12.74 -13.47 2.51
C LEU A 24 -12.54 -13.08 1.04
N ARG A 25 -11.32 -13.32 0.52
CA ARG A 25 -10.96 -12.99 -0.87
C ARG A 25 -11.94 -13.57 -1.91
N ASN A 26 -12.42 -14.80 -1.70
CA ASN A 26 -13.40 -15.43 -2.58
C ASN A 26 -14.78 -14.74 -2.57
N VAL A 27 -15.13 -14.08 -1.46
CA VAL A 27 -16.35 -13.27 -1.34
C VAL A 27 -16.17 -11.91 -2.01
N LEU A 28 -14.98 -11.30 -1.89
CA LEU A 28 -14.68 -9.98 -2.46
C LEU A 28 -14.46 -10.02 -3.98
N LYS A 29 -13.90 -11.11 -4.51
CA LYS A 29 -13.50 -11.22 -5.93
C LYS A 29 -14.62 -10.89 -6.94
N PRO A 30 -15.87 -11.36 -6.78
CA PRO A 30 -16.95 -10.98 -7.68
C PRO A 30 -17.25 -9.48 -7.67
N TYR A 31 -17.18 -8.83 -6.49
CA TYR A 31 -17.38 -7.39 -6.38
C TYR A 31 -16.24 -6.61 -7.02
N TRP A 32 -14.98 -7.08 -6.89
CA TRP A 32 -13.85 -6.48 -7.61
C TRP A 32 -14.09 -6.50 -9.12
N GLN A 33 -14.45 -7.65 -9.68
CA GLN A 33 -14.72 -7.80 -11.12
C GLN A 33 -15.88 -6.93 -11.60
N MET A 34 -16.91 -6.75 -10.76
CA MET A 34 -18.09 -5.96 -11.10
C MET A 34 -17.83 -4.45 -11.01
N LEU A 35 -17.09 -4.00 -10.00
CA LEU A 35 -16.98 -2.57 -9.65
C LEU A 35 -15.71 -1.92 -10.21
N ARG A 36 -14.61 -2.67 -10.36
CA ARG A 36 -13.31 -2.15 -10.84
C ARG A 36 -13.19 -2.28 -12.35
N THR A 37 -14.15 -1.71 -13.08
CA THR A 37 -14.12 -1.73 -14.55
C THR A 37 -13.00 -0.86 -15.13
N ASP A 38 -12.53 0.12 -14.35
CA ASP A 38 -11.38 0.98 -14.64
C ASP A 38 -10.45 0.99 -13.40
N GLU A 39 -9.45 0.11 -13.42
CA GLU A 39 -8.53 -0.08 -12.29
C GLU A 39 -7.65 1.15 -12.03
N GLU A 40 -7.26 1.88 -13.07
CA GLU A 40 -6.46 3.12 -12.92
C GLU A 40 -7.28 4.20 -12.22
N ARG A 41 -8.52 4.43 -12.68
CA ARG A 41 -9.42 5.40 -12.03
C ARG A 41 -9.75 4.99 -10.60
N TRP A 42 -9.96 3.71 -10.37
CA TRP A 42 -10.19 3.16 -9.03
C TRP A 42 -9.01 3.41 -8.10
N ALA A 43 -7.81 3.03 -8.52
CA ALA A 43 -6.58 3.24 -7.78
C ALA A 43 -6.36 4.73 -7.51
N ASN A 44 -6.61 5.58 -8.50
CA ASN A 44 -6.42 7.04 -8.38
C ASN A 44 -7.31 7.62 -7.29
N GLN A 45 -8.59 7.25 -7.27
CA GLN A 45 -9.52 7.70 -6.23
C GLN A 45 -9.10 7.20 -4.85
N CYS A 46 -8.68 5.93 -4.73
CA CYS A 46 -8.21 5.38 -3.46
C CYS A 46 -6.96 6.12 -2.94
N VAL A 47 -5.94 6.30 -3.79
CA VAL A 47 -4.70 7.00 -3.44
C VAL A 47 -4.98 8.47 -3.09
N SER A 48 -5.82 9.16 -3.86
CA SER A 48 -6.22 10.54 -3.57
C SER A 48 -6.86 10.67 -2.18
N ARG A 49 -7.79 9.76 -1.85
CA ARG A 49 -8.41 9.72 -0.51
C ARG A 49 -7.39 9.47 0.60
N LEU A 50 -6.47 8.53 0.41
CA LEU A 50 -5.43 8.21 1.39
C LEU A 50 -4.40 9.33 1.60
N LEU A 51 -4.17 10.17 0.60
CA LEU A 51 -3.34 11.36 0.72
C LEU A 51 -4.02 12.47 1.52
N ASN A 52 -5.35 12.59 1.41
CA ASN A 52 -6.13 13.61 2.10
C ASN A 52 -6.62 13.17 3.50
N HIS A 53 -6.78 11.87 3.72
CA HIS A 53 -7.33 11.27 4.93
C HIS A 53 -6.49 10.07 5.37
N ASP A 54 -5.74 10.24 6.47
CA ASP A 54 -4.84 9.22 7.01
C ASP A 54 -5.52 8.02 7.66
N HIS A 55 -6.81 8.14 7.97
CA HIS A 55 -7.65 7.11 8.61
C HIS A 55 -8.69 6.51 7.65
N ASP A 56 -8.62 6.82 6.35
CA ASP A 56 -9.52 6.24 5.34
C ASP A 56 -9.14 4.79 5.02
N GLY A 57 -9.34 3.91 5.99
CA GLY A 57 -9.02 2.51 5.83
C GLY A 57 -9.95 1.77 4.86
N TRP A 58 -11.08 2.38 4.46
CA TRP A 58 -11.91 1.82 3.38
C TRP A 58 -11.24 2.01 2.03
N ALA A 59 -10.72 3.21 1.74
CA ALA A 59 -9.87 3.42 0.57
C ALA A 59 -8.63 2.50 0.59
N LEU A 60 -8.02 2.29 1.76
CA LEU A 60 -6.88 1.38 1.91
C LEU A 60 -7.25 -0.07 1.58
N ALA A 61 -8.32 -0.59 2.17
CA ALA A 61 -8.80 -1.94 1.90
C ALA A 61 -9.26 -2.12 0.45
N ALA A 62 -9.83 -1.07 -0.15
CA ALA A 62 -10.25 -1.07 -1.54
C ALA A 62 -9.10 -1.14 -2.56
N LEU A 63 -7.83 -1.00 -2.14
CA LEU A 63 -6.67 -1.29 -3.00
C LEU A 63 -6.35 -2.79 -3.11
N LEU A 64 -6.79 -3.62 -2.14
CA LEU A 64 -6.48 -5.04 -2.13
C LEU A 64 -7.02 -5.76 -3.38
N GLY A 65 -6.23 -6.65 -3.95
CA GLY A 65 -6.53 -7.37 -5.18
C GLY A 65 -6.32 -6.58 -6.47
N LEU A 66 -5.88 -5.31 -6.42
CA LEU A 66 -5.39 -4.62 -7.63
C LEU A 66 -4.02 -5.15 -8.05
N PRO A 67 -3.68 -5.11 -9.34
CA PRO A 67 -2.31 -5.26 -9.81
C PRO A 67 -1.37 -4.23 -9.17
N HIS A 68 -0.21 -4.68 -8.70
CA HIS A 68 0.77 -3.84 -8.00
C HIS A 68 1.30 -2.69 -8.88
N ASP A 69 1.48 -2.93 -10.17
CA ASP A 69 1.96 -1.95 -11.14
C ASP A 69 0.96 -0.80 -11.35
N VAL A 70 -0.34 -1.09 -11.44
CA VAL A 70 -1.40 -0.08 -11.49
C VAL A 70 -1.38 0.78 -10.22
N ALA A 71 -1.31 0.15 -9.05
CA ALA A 71 -1.32 0.87 -7.78
C ALA A 71 -0.06 1.73 -7.57
N ILE A 72 1.13 1.18 -7.85
CA ILE A 72 2.40 1.89 -7.68
C ILE A 72 2.52 3.03 -8.69
N SER A 73 2.21 2.80 -9.97
CA SER A 73 2.27 3.85 -11.00
C SER A 73 1.29 4.99 -10.67
N THR A 74 0.10 4.66 -10.16
CA THR A 74 -0.87 5.65 -9.70
C THR A 74 -0.36 6.46 -8.49
N ALA A 75 0.25 5.80 -7.51
CA ALA A 75 0.88 6.46 -6.37
C ALA A 75 2.03 7.40 -6.81
N GLN A 76 2.82 6.98 -7.80
CA GLN A 76 3.87 7.82 -8.39
C GLN A 76 3.31 9.03 -9.14
N LYS A 77 2.23 8.85 -9.93
CA LYS A 77 1.51 9.96 -10.59
C LYS A 77 0.96 10.96 -9.56
N ALA A 78 0.62 10.49 -8.36
CA ALA A 78 0.20 11.33 -7.22
C ALA A 78 1.37 11.96 -6.43
N GLY A 79 2.62 11.75 -6.86
CA GLY A 79 3.82 12.38 -6.31
C GLY A 79 4.55 11.57 -5.24
N LEU A 80 4.10 10.35 -4.91
CA LEU A 80 4.84 9.48 -3.99
C LEU A 80 6.07 8.87 -4.67
N GLN A 81 7.15 8.72 -3.91
CA GLN A 81 8.40 8.11 -4.32
C GLN A 81 8.61 6.81 -3.56
N VAL A 82 9.04 5.76 -4.25
CA VAL A 82 9.45 4.51 -3.60
C VAL A 82 10.74 4.79 -2.85
N ILE A 83 10.72 4.63 -1.53
CA ILE A 83 11.88 4.85 -0.67
C ILE A 83 12.58 3.54 -0.31
N THR A 84 11.86 2.42 -0.31
CA THR A 84 12.42 1.10 -0.07
C THR A 84 11.53 0.03 -0.70
N MET A 85 12.15 -1.01 -1.24
CA MET A 85 11.47 -2.22 -1.70
C MET A 85 12.03 -3.40 -0.94
N ARG A 86 11.14 -4.14 -0.27
CA ARG A 86 11.53 -5.24 0.61
C ARG A 86 10.74 -6.51 0.35
N GLN A 87 11.31 -7.64 0.75
CA GLN A 87 10.67 -8.95 0.72
C GLN A 87 10.33 -9.39 2.14
N SER A 88 9.11 -9.88 2.34
CA SER A 88 8.71 -10.58 3.56
C SER A 88 8.37 -12.03 3.22
N SER A 89 9.07 -12.97 3.85
CA SER A 89 8.79 -14.40 3.68
C SER A 89 7.47 -14.77 4.35
N ARG A 90 6.75 -15.70 3.73
CA ARG A 90 5.51 -16.27 4.26
C ARG A 90 5.65 -17.79 4.26
N TRP A 91 5.17 -18.44 5.31
CA TRP A 91 5.34 -19.87 5.49
C TRP A 91 4.39 -20.70 4.61
N ASP A 92 3.21 -20.16 4.31
CA ASP A 92 2.11 -20.82 3.60
C ASP A 92 1.91 -20.33 2.16
N LYS A 93 2.62 -19.27 1.77
CA LYS A 93 2.40 -18.54 0.51
C LYS A 93 3.72 -18.09 -0.12
N SER A 94 3.65 -17.66 -1.38
CA SER A 94 4.74 -16.94 -2.03
C SER A 94 5.16 -15.72 -1.20
N PRO A 95 6.43 -15.28 -1.26
CA PRO A 95 6.87 -14.07 -0.57
C PRO A 95 5.99 -12.87 -0.90
N LEU A 96 5.87 -11.95 0.06
CA LEU A 96 5.24 -10.66 -0.16
C LEU A 96 6.34 -9.66 -0.54
N TYR A 97 6.21 -9.03 -1.70
CA TYR A 97 7.06 -7.91 -2.08
C TYR A 97 6.36 -6.62 -1.68
N ILE A 98 7.08 -5.70 -1.04
CA ILE A 98 6.51 -4.49 -0.43
C ILE A 98 7.25 -3.28 -0.95
N ALA A 99 6.54 -2.36 -1.60
CA ALA A 99 7.03 -1.03 -1.91
C ALA A 99 6.55 -0.06 -0.83
N SER A 100 7.49 0.59 -0.15
CA SER A 100 7.19 1.70 0.77
C SER A 100 7.36 3.01 0.05
N MET A 101 6.33 3.84 0.09
CA MET A 101 6.25 5.06 -0.69
C MET A 101 5.91 6.26 0.18
N THR A 102 6.59 7.38 -0.04
CA THR A 102 6.33 8.62 0.68
C THR A 102 6.33 9.81 -0.26
N LEU A 103 5.74 10.93 0.14
CA LEU A 103 6.05 12.19 -0.53
C LEU A 103 7.53 12.56 -0.26
N PRO A 104 8.15 13.38 -1.13
CA PRO A 104 9.50 13.88 -0.90
C PRO A 104 9.60 14.55 0.47
N ALA A 105 10.64 14.19 1.23
CA ALA A 105 10.89 14.83 2.51
C ALA A 105 11.06 16.35 2.32
N LYS A 106 10.49 17.14 3.23
CA LYS A 106 10.74 18.58 3.25
C LYS A 106 12.16 18.82 3.77
N SER A 107 12.84 19.81 3.19
CA SER A 107 14.16 20.24 3.66
C SER A 107 14.10 20.59 5.15
N GLY A 108 15.02 20.03 5.93
CA GLY A 108 15.08 20.19 7.39
C GLY A 108 14.15 19.27 8.19
N SER A 109 13.44 18.33 7.54
CA SER A 109 12.62 17.31 8.21
C SER A 109 12.95 15.89 7.73
N GLU A 110 14.21 15.62 7.39
CA GLU A 110 14.60 14.37 6.74
C GLU A 110 14.42 13.14 7.65
N GLY A 111 14.34 13.32 8.97
CA GLY A 111 14.01 12.26 9.93
C GLY A 111 12.51 11.94 10.03
N VAL A 112 11.66 12.69 9.33
CA VAL A 112 10.20 12.51 9.34
C VAL A 112 9.71 12.35 7.90
N LEU A 113 9.23 11.15 7.57
CA LEU A 113 8.64 10.88 6.26
C LEU A 113 7.12 10.86 6.40
N ALA A 114 6.42 11.64 5.58
CA ALA A 114 4.98 11.72 5.63
C ALA A 114 4.40 12.10 4.26
N PRO A 115 3.27 11.51 3.85
CA PRO A 115 2.69 10.26 4.36
C PRO A 115 3.52 9.02 4.04
N LEU A 116 3.29 7.90 4.73
CA LEU A 116 3.70 6.57 4.25
C LEU A 116 2.50 5.82 3.66
N LEU A 117 2.68 5.26 2.47
CA LEU A 117 1.85 4.24 1.85
C LEU A 117 2.74 3.04 1.55
N GLU A 118 2.43 1.85 2.07
CA GLU A 118 3.08 0.62 1.64
C GLU A 118 2.11 -0.24 0.85
N LEU A 119 2.62 -0.78 -0.26
CA LEU A 119 1.89 -1.63 -1.18
C LEU A 119 2.62 -2.97 -1.23
N GLY A 120 2.01 -3.98 -0.61
CA GLY A 120 2.49 -5.35 -0.55
C GLY A 120 1.72 -6.26 -1.49
N TRP A 121 2.41 -6.92 -2.42
CA TRP A 121 1.82 -7.86 -3.36
C TRP A 121 2.43 -9.25 -3.25
N ASP A 122 1.61 -10.24 -3.59
CA ASP A 122 2.06 -11.61 -3.71
C ASP A 122 3.01 -11.73 -4.91
N SER A 123 4.24 -12.22 -4.68
CA SER A 123 5.30 -12.22 -5.68
C SER A 123 5.02 -13.09 -6.91
N LYS A 124 4.00 -13.96 -6.85
CA LYS A 124 3.62 -14.87 -7.94
C LYS A 124 2.46 -14.32 -8.76
N THR A 125 1.45 -13.74 -8.10
CA THR A 125 0.25 -13.23 -8.77
C THR A 125 0.36 -11.76 -9.16
N GLY A 126 1.20 -10.98 -8.48
CA GLY A 126 1.32 -9.55 -8.70
C GLY A 126 0.16 -8.73 -8.14
N GLU A 127 -0.79 -9.35 -7.43
CA GLU A 127 -1.93 -8.67 -6.82
C GLU A 127 -1.60 -8.21 -5.39
N LEU A 128 -2.10 -7.03 -5.01
CA LEU A 128 -1.98 -6.50 -3.67
C LEU A 128 -2.70 -7.39 -2.65
N GLU A 129 -1.97 -7.83 -1.63
CA GLU A 129 -2.50 -8.60 -0.50
C GLU A 129 -2.31 -7.91 0.85
N ASP A 130 -1.51 -6.84 0.88
CA ASP A 130 -1.20 -6.09 2.08
C ASP A 130 -1.03 -4.61 1.74
N CYS A 131 -1.76 -3.73 2.40
CA CYS A 131 -1.69 -2.30 2.16
C CYS A 131 -1.62 -1.58 3.51
N VAL A 132 -0.68 -0.65 3.63
CA VAL A 132 -0.42 0.10 4.85
C VAL A 132 -0.49 1.59 4.57
N ARG A 133 -1.07 2.33 5.50
CA ARG A 133 -1.06 3.79 5.53
C ARG A 133 -0.65 4.27 6.92
N ALA A 134 0.43 5.03 7.03
CA ALA A 134 0.82 5.66 8.30
C ALA A 134 0.94 7.18 8.15
N ARG A 135 0.40 7.96 9.09
CA ARG A 135 0.48 9.43 9.06
C ARG A 135 1.92 9.89 8.87
N ALA A 136 2.85 9.31 9.63
CA ALA A 136 4.26 9.62 9.55
C ALA A 136 5.13 8.40 9.92
N VAL A 137 6.36 8.42 9.41
CA VAL A 137 7.48 7.56 9.79
C VAL A 137 8.49 8.44 10.50
N LEU A 138 8.85 8.07 11.73
CA LEU A 138 9.91 8.71 12.49
C LEU A 138 11.15 7.82 12.41
N LEU A 139 12.20 8.29 11.73
CA LEU A 139 13.46 7.57 11.57
C LEU A 139 14.36 7.84 12.77
N ALA A 140 14.80 6.77 13.43
CA ALA A 140 15.82 6.85 14.47
C ALA A 140 17.22 6.69 13.86
N GLU A 141 17.40 5.63 13.08
CA GLU A 141 18.62 5.36 12.31
C GLU A 141 18.26 5.08 10.85
N ARG A 142 19.12 5.51 9.93
CA ARG A 142 18.91 5.25 8.50
C ARG A 142 20.21 5.14 7.73
N ALA A 143 20.19 4.29 6.73
CA ALA A 143 21.19 4.23 5.67
C ALA A 143 20.50 3.93 4.34
N THR A 144 21.27 3.94 3.26
CA THR A 144 20.82 3.50 1.94
C THR A 144 21.60 2.26 1.53
N TYR A 145 20.90 1.21 1.16
CA TYR A 145 21.46 -0.02 0.62
C TYR A 145 20.81 -0.32 -0.72
N GLU A 146 21.62 -0.41 -1.78
CA GLU A 146 21.16 -0.57 -3.17
C GLU A 146 20.10 0.44 -3.64
N GLY A 147 20.03 1.64 -3.04
CA GLY A 147 19.02 2.65 -3.35
C GLY A 147 17.71 2.52 -2.54
N SER A 148 17.60 1.51 -1.68
CA SER A 148 16.53 1.39 -0.69
C SER A 148 16.95 1.96 0.66
N LEU A 149 16.03 2.65 1.33
CA LEU A 149 16.18 3.05 2.72
C LEU A 149 16.11 1.81 3.62
N ILE A 150 17.12 1.68 4.48
CA ILE A 150 17.21 0.70 5.57
C ILE A 150 17.39 1.45 6.89
N GLY A 151 17.08 0.80 8.01
CA GLY A 151 17.19 1.38 9.35
C GLY A 151 15.96 1.10 10.21
N GLU A 152 15.84 1.84 11.30
CA GLU A 152 14.81 1.62 12.31
C GLU A 152 14.09 2.91 12.72
N GLY A 153 12.93 2.73 13.33
CA GLY A 153 12.11 3.85 13.75
C GLY A 153 10.71 3.44 14.19
N SER A 154 9.75 4.33 13.99
CA SER A 154 8.34 4.04 14.28
C SER A 154 7.38 4.61 13.26
N LEU A 155 6.30 3.88 13.03
CA LEU A 155 5.13 4.35 12.29
C LEU A 155 4.16 5.00 13.29
N SER A 156 3.62 6.17 12.95
CA SER A 156 2.63 6.89 13.75
C SER A 156 1.28 6.93 13.03
N TYR A 157 0.20 6.69 13.77
CA TYR A 157 -1.18 6.57 13.28
C TYR A 157 -1.26 5.69 12.02
N PHE A 158 -1.16 4.40 12.26
CA PHE A 158 -0.99 3.35 11.28
C PHE A 158 -2.31 2.62 11.05
N CYS A 159 -2.70 2.44 9.79
CA CYS A 159 -3.78 1.58 9.33
C CYS A 159 -3.19 0.52 8.40
N ARG A 160 -3.59 -0.73 8.55
CA ARG A 160 -3.20 -1.84 7.66
C ARG A 160 -4.44 -2.62 7.25
N ALA A 161 -4.54 -2.93 5.98
CA ALA A 161 -5.54 -3.82 5.42
C ALA A 161 -4.80 -4.97 4.74
N SER A 162 -5.11 -6.21 5.09
CA SER A 162 -4.46 -7.39 4.50
C SER A 162 -5.44 -8.53 4.23
N LEU A 163 -5.07 -9.42 3.31
CA LEU A 163 -5.81 -10.65 3.01
C LEU A 163 -5.08 -11.86 3.61
N PRO A 164 -5.79 -12.76 4.33
CA PRO A 164 -7.21 -12.74 4.69
C PRO A 164 -7.53 -11.97 6.00
N TYR A 165 -6.53 -11.37 6.66
CA TYR A 165 -6.60 -10.99 8.07
C TYR A 165 -7.36 -9.67 8.38
N GLY A 166 -7.99 -9.05 7.39
CA GLY A 166 -8.85 -7.88 7.59
C GLY A 166 -8.06 -6.58 7.78
N LYS A 167 -8.72 -5.57 8.37
CA LYS A 167 -8.18 -4.22 8.59
C LYS A 167 -8.00 -3.94 10.08
N TRP A 168 -6.90 -3.31 10.47
CA TRP A 168 -6.66 -2.83 11.84
C TRP A 168 -5.87 -1.52 11.86
N CYS A 169 -5.96 -0.82 13.00
CA CYS A 169 -5.27 0.44 13.24
C CYS A 169 -4.42 0.36 14.52
N SER A 170 -3.30 1.07 14.55
CA SER A 170 -2.46 1.24 15.73
C SER A 170 -1.98 2.69 15.85
N LEU A 171 -1.75 3.15 17.08
CA LEU A 171 -1.24 4.50 17.35
C LEU A 171 0.24 4.63 17.01
N SER A 172 1.04 3.64 17.39
CA SER A 172 2.45 3.58 17.05
C SER A 172 2.94 2.14 16.98
N VAL A 173 3.80 1.85 16.00
CA VAL A 173 4.40 0.53 15.81
C VAL A 173 5.88 0.74 15.45
N PRO A 174 6.83 0.14 16.19
CA PRO A 174 8.24 0.18 15.82
C PRO A 174 8.50 -0.63 14.55
N PHE A 175 9.53 -0.28 13.80
CA PHE A 175 9.98 -1.07 12.65
C PHE A 175 11.51 -1.12 12.60
N GLU A 176 12.01 -2.16 11.95
CA GLU A 176 13.41 -2.34 11.56
C GLU A 176 13.41 -2.89 10.12
N ILE A 177 14.26 -2.34 9.27
CA ILE A 177 14.48 -2.81 7.90
C ILE A 177 15.99 -3.00 7.75
N SER A 178 16.41 -4.25 7.58
CA SER A 178 17.80 -4.63 7.37
C SER A 178 18.13 -4.68 5.87
N SER A 179 19.42 -4.81 5.54
CA SER A 179 19.86 -5.06 4.17
C SER A 179 19.32 -6.38 3.60
N ASP A 180 19.09 -7.37 4.46
CA ASP A 180 18.64 -8.72 4.06
C ASP A 180 17.17 -8.71 3.64
N ASP A 181 16.41 -7.70 4.07
CA ASP A 181 15.02 -7.50 3.69
C ASP A 181 14.90 -6.85 2.30
N VAL A 182 15.94 -6.15 1.83
CA VAL A 182 15.89 -5.39 0.57
C VAL A 182 15.71 -6.35 -0.61
N LEU A 183 14.70 -6.06 -1.44
CA LEU A 183 14.43 -6.86 -2.62
C LEU A 183 15.54 -6.62 -3.67
N PRO A 184 16.35 -7.63 -4.01
CA PRO A 184 17.42 -7.48 -4.99
C PRO A 184 16.85 -7.09 -6.35
N ASN A 185 17.57 -6.28 -7.12
CA ASN A 185 17.19 -5.93 -8.50
C ASN A 185 15.79 -5.27 -8.64
N HIS A 186 15.29 -4.59 -7.60
CA HIS A 186 13.97 -3.96 -7.57
C HIS A 186 13.64 -3.05 -8.79
N ARG A 187 14.65 -2.47 -9.45
CA ARG A 187 14.50 -1.70 -10.69
C ARG A 187 13.83 -2.48 -11.83
N PHE A 188 14.02 -3.81 -11.89
CA PHE A 188 13.41 -4.67 -12.91
C PHE A 188 11.98 -5.08 -12.56
N VAL A 189 11.65 -5.18 -11.28
CA VAL A 189 10.29 -5.47 -10.80
C VAL A 189 9.32 -4.35 -11.20
N MET A 190 9.81 -3.11 -11.21
CA MET A 190 9.08 -1.94 -11.69
C MET A 190 9.01 -1.84 -13.23
N ALA A 191 9.92 -2.50 -13.97
CA ALA A 191 10.01 -2.42 -15.43
C ALA A 191 9.09 -3.42 -16.15
N GLY A 192 8.71 -4.53 -15.51
CA GLY A 192 7.74 -5.50 -16.05
C GLY A 192 6.33 -4.92 -16.28
N ALA A 193 6.04 -3.77 -15.69
CA ALA A 193 4.81 -2.98 -15.86
C ALA A 193 4.73 -2.19 -17.18
N MET A 194 5.85 -2.03 -17.91
CA MET A 194 5.92 -1.25 -19.15
C MET A 194 6.06 -2.12 -20.41
N SER A 195 5.91 -3.43 -20.29
CA SER A 195 5.99 -4.36 -21.40
C SER A 195 4.82 -5.35 -21.36
N ASN A 196 3.65 -4.86 -21.78
CA ASN A 196 2.67 -5.57 -22.60
C ASN A 196 1.67 -4.58 -23.21
#